data_AF-A0A3D2Z927-F1
#
_entry.id   AF-A0A3D2Z927-F1
#
_cell.length_a   1.000
_cell.length_b   1.000
_cell.length_c   1.000
_cell.angle_alpha   90.00
_cell.angle_beta   90.00
_cell.angle_gamma   90.00
#
_symmetry.space_group_name_H-M   'P 1'
#
loop_
_entity.id
_entity.type
_entity.pdbx_description
1 polymer ?
#
loop_
_entity_poly.entity_id
_entity_poly.type
_entity_poly.pdbx_seq_one_letter_code
_entity_poly.pdbx_strand_id
1 'polypeptide(L)'
;MKWHRQLLVALSALGVATSALHAQVGSPSVADSAAAVDQAAKDTAQLGPRQRYNHGLESHRAGAWEEAAAAFLGARDEAGADTELRFRAGFNLGLAHARNAEALVEEQPQEAIDRLRQSAAWFRDAVRLRPEDDDARVNLELVLRRIQLLADQLNQGANDLEARLDRVIDDQRGLRDRIRQLLSQVEAAGAAAEPIAFQADFDELAIFERTLLAETGTISDLAGEEWGLLEGRDPEELTDAERMRLAQLHNLDLYLQRSRQSLSDARRRLRRLEGDRAHRRADVALAELKRAREQLLDPVTV
;
A
#
# COMPACT_ATOMS: atom_id res chain seq x y z
N MET A 1 50.23 27.30 -12.02
CA MET A 1 51.09 26.11 -11.78
C MET A 1 50.56 24.98 -12.65
N LYS A 2 51.14 24.75 -13.83
CA LYS A 2 52.35 23.95 -14.09
C LYS A 2 52.07 22.42 -14.16
N TRP A 3 52.01 21.92 -15.42
CA TRP A 3 52.56 20.67 -15.98
C TRP A 3 51.99 19.31 -15.48
N HIS A 4 51.33 18.52 -16.35
CA HIS A 4 51.84 17.56 -17.37
C HIS A 4 52.35 16.22 -16.82
N ARG A 5 51.79 15.10 -17.34
CA ARG A 5 52.45 13.87 -17.90
C ARG A 5 51.44 12.70 -17.87
N GLN A 6 50.90 12.22 -18.99
CA GLN A 6 51.45 11.23 -19.93
C GLN A 6 52.08 9.98 -19.27
N LEU A 7 51.48 8.81 -19.52
CA LEU A 7 52.18 7.52 -19.57
C LEU A 7 51.48 6.57 -20.56
N LEU A 8 52.25 6.15 -21.55
CA LEU A 8 51.98 5.15 -22.58
C LEU A 8 52.34 3.73 -22.07
N VAL A 9 51.58 2.73 -22.54
CA VAL A 9 52.01 1.41 -23.06
C VAL A 9 52.69 0.41 -22.12
N ALA A 10 52.11 -0.79 -21.99
CA ALA A 10 52.62 -2.03 -22.60
C ALA A 10 51.88 -3.29 -22.09
N LEU A 11 51.35 -4.08 -23.03
CA LEU A 11 51.00 -5.49 -22.86
C LEU A 11 52.25 -6.34 -22.60
N SER A 12 52.15 -7.36 -21.75
CA SER A 12 52.77 -8.69 -21.97
C SER A 12 52.01 -9.76 -21.18
N ALA A 13 51.56 -10.79 -21.89
CA ALA A 13 50.91 -11.98 -21.37
C ALA A 13 51.93 -13.08 -21.00
N LEU A 14 51.55 -13.96 -20.06
CA LEU A 14 51.89 -15.39 -19.90
C LEU A 14 51.20 -15.80 -18.57
N GLY A 15 50.26 -16.75 -18.42
CA GLY A 15 49.94 -17.98 -19.12
C GLY A 15 50.23 -19.17 -18.19
N VAL A 16 49.20 -19.83 -17.62
CA VAL A 16 49.02 -21.30 -17.41
C VAL A 16 47.64 -21.53 -16.74
N ALA A 17 47.06 -22.68 -17.07
CA ALA A 17 45.65 -23.08 -17.05
C ALA A 17 45.10 -23.69 -15.75
N THR A 18 43.77 -23.91 -15.77
CA THR A 18 42.96 -24.92 -15.04
C THR A 18 42.81 -24.70 -13.52
N SER A 19 41.61 -24.63 -12.93
CA SER A 19 40.42 -25.48 -13.11
C SER A 19 39.13 -24.78 -12.68
N ALA A 20 38.05 -25.05 -13.40
CA ALA A 20 36.70 -24.67 -13.01
C ALA A 20 36.22 -25.50 -11.80
N LEU A 21 35.73 -24.83 -10.75
CA LEU A 21 34.71 -25.38 -9.87
C LEU A 21 33.57 -24.37 -9.79
N HIS A 22 32.51 -24.65 -10.54
CA HIS A 22 31.21 -24.01 -10.43
C HIS A 22 30.67 -24.29 -9.02
N ALA A 23 30.75 -23.31 -8.12
CA ALA A 23 29.91 -23.26 -6.93
C ALA A 23 28.75 -22.31 -7.25
N GLN A 24 27.63 -22.93 -7.54
CA GLN A 24 26.34 -22.31 -7.81
C GLN A 24 25.88 -21.60 -6.54
N VAL A 25 26.02 -20.27 -6.49
CA VAL A 25 25.37 -19.42 -5.47
C VAL A 25 23.90 -19.35 -5.85
N GLY A 26 23.13 -20.34 -5.40
CA GLY A 26 21.68 -20.28 -5.42
C GLY A 26 21.22 -19.31 -4.33
N SER A 27 20.46 -18.29 -4.72
CA SER A 27 19.65 -17.52 -3.77
C SER A 27 18.74 -18.48 -3.00
N PRO A 28 18.64 -18.38 -1.67
CA PRO A 28 17.82 -19.32 -0.91
C PRO A 28 16.36 -19.18 -1.33
N SER A 29 15.74 -20.33 -1.62
CA SER A 29 14.31 -20.43 -1.93
C SER A 29 13.48 -20.16 -0.68
N VAL A 30 12.27 -19.63 -0.85
CA VAL A 30 11.26 -19.45 0.23
C VAL A 30 10.97 -20.77 0.97
N ALA A 31 11.22 -21.92 0.33
CA ALA A 31 11.11 -23.24 0.98
C ALA A 31 12.26 -23.56 1.95
N ASP A 32 13.48 -23.06 1.68
CA ASP A 32 14.64 -23.24 2.57
C ASP A 32 14.53 -22.35 3.81
N SER A 33 13.93 -21.16 3.70
CA SER A 33 13.66 -20.31 4.87
C SER A 33 12.59 -20.90 5.77
N ALA A 34 11.50 -21.46 5.21
CA ALA A 34 10.45 -22.09 6.01
C ALA A 34 10.95 -23.34 6.76
N ALA A 35 11.83 -24.15 6.14
CA ALA A 35 12.42 -25.32 6.78
C ALA A 35 13.43 -24.95 7.89
N ALA A 36 14.19 -23.87 7.72
CA ALA A 36 15.08 -23.34 8.75
C ALA A 36 14.33 -22.77 9.96
N VAL A 37 13.19 -22.10 9.72
CA VAL A 37 12.29 -21.59 10.77
C VAL A 37 11.66 -22.75 11.56
N ASP A 38 11.25 -23.83 10.88
CA ASP A 38 10.65 -25.01 11.52
C ASP A 38 11.66 -25.83 12.34
N GLN A 39 12.94 -25.83 11.95
CA GLN A 39 14.01 -26.48 12.71
C GLN A 39 14.45 -25.64 13.92
N ALA A 40 14.56 -24.31 13.77
CA ALA A 40 14.86 -23.40 14.89
C ALA A 40 13.76 -23.43 15.96
N ALA A 41 12.49 -23.57 15.57
CA ALA A 41 11.35 -23.77 16.47
C ALA A 41 11.42 -25.10 17.26
N LYS A 42 11.99 -26.16 16.66
CA LYS A 42 12.18 -27.47 17.30
C LYS A 42 13.34 -27.48 18.29
N ASP A 43 14.43 -26.78 17.98
CA ASP A 43 15.60 -26.70 18.87
C ASP A 43 15.31 -25.81 20.09
N THR A 44 14.53 -24.74 19.92
CA THR A 44 14.02 -23.94 21.05
C THR A 44 13.05 -24.71 21.93
N ALA A 45 12.26 -25.65 21.40
CA ALA A 45 11.31 -26.44 22.18
C ALA A 45 11.98 -27.31 23.27
N GLN A 46 13.26 -27.67 23.12
CA GLN A 46 14.01 -28.48 24.10
C GLN A 46 14.71 -27.67 25.21
N LEU A 47 14.70 -26.34 25.11
CA LEU A 47 15.35 -25.44 26.06
C LEU A 47 14.46 -25.18 27.29
N GLY A 48 15.08 -25.05 28.46
CA GLY A 48 14.38 -24.57 29.66
C GLY A 48 13.91 -23.11 29.49
N PRO A 49 12.96 -22.62 30.31
CA PRO A 49 12.31 -21.32 30.10
C PRO A 49 13.29 -20.13 30.14
N ARG A 50 14.34 -20.19 30.96
CA ARG A 50 15.41 -19.17 30.98
C ARG A 50 16.32 -19.21 29.77
N GLN A 51 16.56 -20.41 29.21
CA GLN A 51 17.34 -20.57 27.99
C GLN A 51 16.56 -20.04 26.79
N ARG A 52 15.25 -20.32 26.70
CA ARG A 52 14.38 -19.71 25.69
C ARG A 52 14.34 -18.19 25.79
N TYR A 53 14.26 -17.64 27.00
CA TYR A 53 14.32 -16.20 27.21
C TYR A 53 15.64 -15.60 26.70
N ASN A 54 16.78 -16.22 27.01
CA ASN A 54 18.09 -15.77 26.53
C ASN A 54 18.20 -15.86 25.01
N HIS A 55 17.71 -16.95 24.42
CA HIS A 55 17.63 -17.09 22.96
C HIS A 55 16.75 -15.99 22.34
N GLY A 56 15.60 -15.68 22.94
CA GLY A 56 14.77 -14.56 22.51
C GLY A 56 15.50 -13.22 22.53
N LEU A 57 16.36 -12.97 23.54
CA LEU A 57 17.20 -11.77 23.59
C LEU A 57 18.26 -11.75 22.47
N GLU A 58 18.83 -12.91 22.13
CA GLU A 58 19.79 -13.05 21.03
C GLU A 58 19.12 -12.79 19.67
N SER A 59 17.99 -13.44 19.41
CA SER A 59 17.20 -13.27 18.18
C SER A 59 16.68 -11.83 18.05
N HIS A 60 16.27 -11.20 19.16
CA HIS A 60 15.88 -9.79 19.17
C HIS A 60 17.07 -8.87 18.83
N ARG A 61 18.29 -9.16 19.27
CA ARG A 61 19.46 -8.37 18.87
C ARG A 61 19.84 -8.59 17.40
N ALA A 62 19.58 -9.79 16.87
CA ALA A 62 19.83 -10.14 15.48
C ALA A 62 18.79 -9.59 14.49
N GLY A 63 17.71 -8.98 14.97
CA GLY A 63 16.60 -8.51 14.12
C GLY A 63 15.65 -9.62 13.67
N ALA A 64 15.80 -10.83 14.19
CA ALA A 64 14.91 -11.96 13.93
C ALA A 64 13.66 -11.84 14.83
N TRP A 65 12.79 -10.88 14.51
CA TRP A 65 11.69 -10.47 15.38
C TRP A 65 10.66 -11.57 15.66
N GLU A 66 10.34 -12.38 14.65
CA GLU A 66 9.38 -13.49 14.80
C GLU A 66 9.94 -14.63 15.64
N GLU A 67 11.22 -14.97 15.43
CA GLU A 67 11.93 -15.96 16.23
C GLU A 67 12.05 -15.50 17.69
N ALA A 68 12.40 -14.23 17.90
CA ALA A 68 12.43 -13.62 19.23
C ALA A 68 11.05 -13.70 19.92
N ALA A 69 9.98 -13.36 19.19
CA ALA A 69 8.63 -13.43 19.71
C ALA A 69 8.23 -14.86 20.12
N ALA A 70 8.52 -15.86 19.28
CA ALA A 70 8.26 -17.26 19.61
C ALA A 70 9.03 -17.71 20.87
N ALA A 71 10.31 -17.35 20.96
CA ALA A 71 11.16 -17.69 22.09
C ALA A 71 10.69 -17.05 23.41
N PHE A 72 10.29 -15.77 23.38
CA PHE A 72 9.73 -15.09 24.55
C PHE A 72 8.38 -15.66 24.96
N LEU A 73 7.51 -16.01 24.01
CA LEU A 73 6.23 -16.65 24.32
C LEU A 73 6.45 -17.99 25.04
N GLY A 74 7.30 -18.86 24.49
CA GLY A 74 7.63 -20.13 25.13
C GLY A 74 8.30 -19.97 26.51
N ALA A 75 9.16 -18.97 26.68
CA ALA A 75 9.76 -18.66 27.98
C ALA A 75 8.72 -18.21 29.02
N ARG A 76 7.72 -17.41 28.59
CA ARG A 76 6.64 -16.90 29.44
C ARG A 76 5.72 -18.03 29.89
N ASP A 77 5.28 -18.85 28.95
CA ASP A 77 4.29 -19.91 29.19
C ASP A 77 4.84 -20.99 30.12
N GLU A 78 6.13 -21.31 29.99
CA GLU A 78 6.81 -22.30 30.84
C GLU A 78 7.49 -21.72 32.08
N ALA A 79 7.31 -20.44 32.39
CA ALA A 79 7.94 -19.79 33.54
C ALA A 79 7.47 -20.35 34.91
N GLY A 80 6.35 -21.08 34.96
CA GLY A 80 5.83 -21.68 36.18
C GLY A 80 5.55 -20.66 37.28
N ALA A 81 6.25 -20.75 38.42
CA ALA A 81 6.11 -19.79 39.53
C ALA A 81 7.02 -18.54 39.40
N ASP A 82 7.89 -18.48 38.38
CA ASP A 82 8.81 -17.37 38.16
C ASP A 82 8.09 -16.15 37.56
N THR A 83 7.54 -15.31 38.42
CA THR A 83 6.77 -14.12 38.03
C THR A 83 7.64 -13.04 37.38
N GLU A 84 8.94 -12.98 37.73
CA GLU A 84 9.90 -12.08 37.09
C GLU A 84 10.14 -12.50 35.64
N LEU A 85 10.41 -13.79 35.41
CA LEU A 85 10.60 -14.31 34.07
C LEU A 85 9.35 -14.13 33.20
N ARG A 86 8.16 -14.43 33.73
CA ARG A 86 6.89 -14.22 33.02
C ARG A 86 6.70 -12.75 32.61
N PHE A 87 7.01 -11.83 33.52
CA PHE A 87 6.93 -10.39 33.23
C PHE A 87 7.94 -9.99 32.15
N ARG A 88 9.23 -10.32 32.32
CA ARG A 88 10.29 -9.95 31.36
C ARG A 88 10.05 -10.54 29.98
N ALA A 89 9.63 -11.80 29.92
CA ALA A 89 9.32 -12.46 28.66
C ALA A 89 8.12 -11.80 27.96
N GLY A 90 7.03 -11.51 28.69
CA GLY A 90 5.89 -10.77 28.14
C GLY A 90 6.23 -9.35 27.68
N PHE A 91 7.04 -8.63 28.46
CA PHE A 91 7.48 -7.28 28.09
C PHE A 91 8.35 -7.29 26.81
N ASN A 92 9.35 -8.18 26.74
CA ASN A 92 10.21 -8.29 25.56
C ASN A 92 9.47 -8.87 24.34
N LEU A 93 8.44 -9.68 24.55
CA LEU A 93 7.52 -10.10 23.49
C LEU A 93 6.79 -8.90 22.90
N GLY A 94 6.30 -7.98 23.74
CA GLY A 94 5.75 -6.70 23.31
C GLY A 94 6.72 -5.89 22.46
N LEU A 95 7.99 -5.79 22.88
CA LEU A 95 9.05 -5.12 22.10
C LEU A 95 9.34 -5.81 20.76
N ALA A 96 9.45 -7.15 20.74
CA ALA A 96 9.69 -7.90 19.52
C ALA A 96 8.59 -7.65 18.47
N HIS A 97 7.32 -7.65 18.90
CA HIS A 97 6.20 -7.31 18.01
C HIS A 97 6.23 -5.86 17.51
N ALA A 98 6.63 -4.90 18.36
CA ALA A 98 6.77 -3.51 17.95
C ALA A 98 7.89 -3.34 16.90
N ARG A 99 9.04 -4.00 17.08
CA ARG A 99 10.15 -4.00 16.11
C ARG A 99 9.78 -4.70 14.80
N ASN A 100 9.03 -5.79 14.88
CA ASN A 100 8.50 -6.44 13.68
C ASN A 100 7.59 -5.48 12.91
N ALA A 101 6.68 -4.79 13.60
CA ALA A 101 5.82 -3.81 12.98
C ALA A 101 6.61 -2.67 12.29
N GLU A 102 7.69 -2.17 12.91
CA GLU A 102 8.56 -1.15 12.31
C GLU A 102 9.12 -1.57 10.96
N ALA A 103 9.51 -2.85 10.81
CA ALA A 103 10.02 -3.39 9.55
C ALA A 103 8.94 -3.54 8.47
N LEU A 104 7.66 -3.59 8.86
CA LEU A 104 6.53 -3.82 7.96
C LEU A 104 5.82 -2.53 7.52
N VAL A 105 6.10 -1.38 8.15
CA VAL A 105 5.32 -0.14 7.96
C VAL A 105 5.21 0.27 6.49
N GLU A 106 6.33 0.24 5.75
CA GLU A 106 6.38 0.74 4.38
C GLU A 106 5.71 -0.21 3.36
N GLU A 107 5.97 -1.52 3.49
CA GLU A 107 5.52 -2.50 2.50
C GLU A 107 4.14 -3.09 2.81
N GLN A 108 3.85 -3.27 4.10
CA GLN A 108 2.67 -3.98 4.59
C GLN A 108 2.05 -3.25 5.80
N PRO A 109 1.59 -1.99 5.62
CA PRO A 109 1.10 -1.14 6.72
C PRO A 109 -0.07 -1.75 7.49
N GLN A 110 -0.93 -2.54 6.82
CA GLN A 110 -2.03 -3.22 7.49
C GLN A 110 -1.53 -4.36 8.42
N GLU A 111 -0.53 -5.13 7.97
CA GLU A 111 0.10 -6.15 8.81
C GLU A 111 0.87 -5.50 9.96
N ALA A 112 1.55 -4.38 9.72
CA ALA A 112 2.23 -3.61 10.76
C ALA A 112 1.25 -3.19 11.89
N ILE A 113 0.03 -2.74 11.55
CA ILE A 113 -1.01 -2.45 12.55
C ILE A 113 -1.36 -3.70 13.37
N ASP A 114 -1.50 -4.86 12.74
CA ASP A 114 -1.83 -6.10 13.45
C ASP A 114 -0.69 -6.57 14.38
N ARG A 115 0.58 -6.38 13.98
CA ARG A 115 1.74 -6.60 14.86
C ARG A 115 1.78 -5.61 16.02
N LEU A 116 1.47 -4.33 15.80
CA LEU A 116 1.35 -3.34 16.88
C LEU A 116 0.20 -3.68 17.84
N ARG A 117 -0.92 -4.21 17.35
CA ARG A 117 -2.02 -4.67 18.23
C ARG A 117 -1.60 -5.82 19.14
N GLN A 118 -0.81 -6.78 18.61
CA GLN A 118 -0.21 -7.85 19.42
C GLN A 118 0.75 -7.27 20.46
N SER A 119 1.61 -6.32 20.06
CA SER A 119 2.49 -5.59 20.99
C SER A 119 1.72 -4.91 22.13
N ALA A 120 0.65 -4.18 21.81
CA ALA A 120 -0.20 -3.50 22.79
C ALA A 120 -0.88 -4.49 23.76
N ALA A 121 -1.30 -5.67 23.29
CA ALA A 121 -1.85 -6.71 24.15
C ALA A 121 -0.82 -7.17 25.20
N TRP A 122 0.42 -7.41 24.79
CA TRP A 122 1.49 -7.83 25.70
C TRP A 122 1.92 -6.73 26.67
N PHE A 123 1.96 -5.46 26.24
CA PHE A 123 2.22 -4.36 27.16
C PHE A 123 1.07 -4.15 28.16
N ARG A 124 -0.19 -4.32 27.76
CA ARG A 124 -1.32 -4.31 28.72
C ARG A 124 -1.18 -5.40 29.78
N ASP A 125 -0.74 -6.59 29.37
CA ASP A 125 -0.46 -7.68 30.29
C ASP A 125 0.71 -7.37 31.22
N ALA A 126 1.80 -6.78 30.71
CA ALA A 126 2.93 -6.34 31.51
C ALA A 126 2.50 -5.29 32.56
N VAL A 127 1.70 -4.29 32.17
CA VAL A 127 1.12 -3.29 33.07
C VAL A 127 0.20 -3.94 34.12
N ARG A 128 -0.61 -4.95 33.75
CA ARG A 128 -1.44 -5.67 34.71
C ARG A 128 -0.61 -6.43 35.75
N LEU A 129 0.52 -7.02 35.33
CA LEU A 129 1.44 -7.72 36.22
C LEU A 129 2.25 -6.77 37.11
N ARG A 130 2.61 -5.58 36.59
CA ARG A 130 3.37 -4.55 37.30
C ARG A 130 2.83 -3.16 36.96
N PRO A 131 1.82 -2.67 37.69
CA PRO A 131 1.21 -1.36 37.42
C PRO A 131 2.19 -0.18 37.56
N GLU A 132 3.16 -0.32 38.46
CA GLU A 132 4.16 0.72 38.76
C GLU A 132 5.29 0.77 37.73
N ASP A 133 5.38 -0.17 36.79
CA ASP A 133 6.44 -0.21 35.77
C ASP A 133 6.21 0.88 34.71
N ASP A 134 7.03 1.94 34.76
CA ASP A 134 6.96 3.07 33.83
C ASP A 134 7.22 2.63 32.38
N ASP A 135 8.18 1.73 32.16
CA ASP A 135 8.55 1.27 30.82
C ASP A 135 7.38 0.58 30.12
N ALA A 136 6.64 -0.30 30.83
CA ALA A 136 5.48 -0.98 30.27
C ALA A 136 4.35 0.00 29.92
N ARG A 137 4.13 1.03 30.74
CA ARG A 137 3.12 2.07 30.48
C ARG A 137 3.49 2.94 29.28
N VAL A 138 4.73 3.43 29.24
CA VAL A 138 5.24 4.27 28.14
C VAL A 138 5.22 3.51 26.82
N ASN A 139 5.68 2.26 26.81
CA ASN A 139 5.67 1.47 25.58
C ASN A 139 4.25 1.16 25.10
N LEU A 140 3.30 0.91 26.01
CA LEU A 140 1.89 0.78 25.63
C LEU A 140 1.37 2.05 24.96
N GLU A 141 1.64 3.23 25.53
CA GLU A 141 1.23 4.51 24.96
C GLU A 141 1.82 4.74 23.56
N LEU A 142 3.13 4.51 23.40
CA LEU A 142 3.83 4.68 22.13
C LEU A 142 3.24 3.77 21.04
N VAL A 143 2.98 2.50 21.37
CA VAL A 143 2.39 1.55 20.42
C VAL A 143 0.96 1.94 20.05
N LEU A 144 0.14 2.35 21.01
CA LEU A 144 -1.23 2.82 20.73
C LEU A 144 -1.23 4.05 19.83
N ARG A 145 -0.33 5.00 20.07
CA ARG A 145 -0.16 6.19 19.22
C ARG A 145 0.28 5.80 17.81
N ARG A 146 1.20 4.85 17.67
CA ARG A 146 1.67 4.34 16.37
C ARG A 146 0.52 3.69 15.58
N ILE A 147 -0.34 2.91 16.25
CA ILE A 147 -1.54 2.32 15.62
C ILE A 147 -2.45 3.40 15.08
N GLN A 148 -2.73 4.44 15.88
CA GLN A 148 -3.59 5.54 15.47
C GLN A 148 -3.01 6.27 14.25
N LEU A 149 -1.75 6.68 14.30
CA LEU A 149 -1.09 7.37 13.20
C LEU A 149 -1.11 6.56 11.90
N LEU A 150 -0.81 5.26 11.97
CA LEU A 150 -0.77 4.39 10.80
C LEU A 150 -2.18 4.12 10.24
N ALA A 151 -3.18 3.99 11.11
CA ALA A 151 -4.58 3.88 10.69
C ALA A 151 -5.06 5.18 10.02
N ASP A 152 -4.68 6.34 10.57
CA ASP A 152 -5.01 7.64 9.98
C ASP A 152 -4.34 7.81 8.62
N GLN A 153 -3.08 7.41 8.46
CA GLN A 153 -2.37 7.40 7.18
C GLN A 153 -3.04 6.49 6.13
N LEU A 154 -3.44 5.27 6.52
CA LEU A 154 -4.16 4.36 5.62
C LEU A 154 -5.53 4.92 5.21
N ASN A 155 -6.23 5.56 6.15
CA ASN A 155 -7.50 6.21 5.87
C ASN A 155 -7.34 7.45 5.01
N GLN A 156 -6.22 8.18 5.12
CA GLN A 156 -5.86 9.29 4.23
C GLN A 156 -5.57 8.78 2.82
N GLY A 157 -4.80 7.70 2.65
CA GLY A 157 -4.51 7.11 1.33
C GLY A 157 -5.75 6.55 0.60
N ALA A 158 -6.75 6.05 1.34
CA ALA A 158 -8.02 5.63 0.75
C ALA A 158 -8.93 6.80 0.32
N ASN A 159 -8.75 7.96 0.95
CA ASN A 159 -9.42 9.23 0.66
C ASN A 159 -8.57 10.15 -0.24
N ASP A 160 -7.38 9.72 -0.65
CA ASP A 160 -6.48 10.51 -1.48
C ASP A 160 -7.09 10.73 -2.85
N LEU A 161 -7.14 11.99 -3.26
CA LEU A 161 -7.84 12.45 -4.44
C LEU A 161 -7.26 11.78 -5.70
N GLU A 162 -5.94 11.68 -5.78
CA GLU A 162 -5.17 11.06 -6.83
C GLU A 162 -5.47 9.56 -6.94
N ALA A 163 -5.38 8.83 -5.82
CA ALA A 163 -5.64 7.40 -5.79
C ALA A 163 -7.10 7.05 -6.14
N ARG A 164 -8.06 7.93 -5.78
CA ARG A 164 -9.46 7.78 -6.17
C ARG A 164 -9.66 8.04 -7.65
N LEU A 165 -9.03 9.07 -8.19
CA LEU A 165 -9.09 9.38 -9.62
C LEU A 165 -8.46 8.27 -10.47
N ASP A 166 -7.34 7.70 -10.04
CA ASP A 166 -6.69 6.58 -10.74
C ASP A 166 -7.60 5.34 -10.79
N ARG A 167 -8.31 5.02 -9.69
CA ARG A 167 -9.33 3.96 -9.67
C ARG A 167 -10.47 4.22 -10.67
N VAL A 168 -11.05 5.42 -10.68
CA VAL A 168 -12.13 5.77 -11.62
C VAL A 168 -11.64 5.70 -13.07
N ILE A 169 -10.40 6.08 -13.37
CA ILE A 169 -9.79 5.95 -14.70
C ILE A 169 -9.69 4.48 -15.13
N ASP A 170 -9.26 3.60 -14.24
CA ASP A 170 -9.13 2.17 -14.54
C ASP A 170 -10.49 1.49 -14.69
N ASP A 171 -11.45 1.82 -13.82
CA ASP A 171 -12.81 1.30 -13.93
C ASP A 171 -13.53 1.80 -15.19
N GLN A 172 -13.35 3.07 -15.58
CA GLN A 172 -13.89 3.60 -16.84
C GLN A 172 -13.28 2.92 -18.05
N ARG A 173 -11.97 2.60 -18.01
CA ARG A 173 -11.32 1.81 -19.06
C ARG A 173 -11.94 0.42 -19.15
N GLY A 174 -12.15 -0.23 -18.01
CA GLY A 174 -12.84 -1.52 -17.91
C GLY A 174 -14.25 -1.47 -18.50
N LEU A 175 -15.06 -0.46 -18.13
CA LEU A 175 -16.40 -0.28 -18.69
C LEU A 175 -16.37 -0.11 -20.21
N ARG A 176 -15.50 0.76 -20.74
CA ARG A 176 -15.36 0.96 -22.19
C ARG A 176 -15.10 -0.37 -22.90
N ASP A 177 -14.21 -1.19 -22.37
CA ASP A 177 -13.87 -2.47 -22.96
C ASP A 177 -15.04 -3.47 -22.87
N ARG A 178 -15.81 -3.47 -21.78
CA ARG A 178 -17.07 -4.23 -21.66
C ARG A 178 -18.13 -3.77 -22.67
N ILE A 179 -18.29 -2.46 -22.90
CA ILE A 179 -19.20 -1.94 -23.95
C ILE A 179 -18.78 -2.47 -25.33
N ARG A 180 -17.48 -2.44 -25.65
CA ARG A 180 -16.97 -2.96 -26.93
C ARG A 180 -17.25 -4.46 -27.07
N GLN A 181 -17.05 -5.23 -26.00
CA GLN A 181 -17.33 -6.65 -25.99
C GLN A 181 -18.83 -6.93 -26.20
N LEU A 182 -19.70 -6.19 -25.50
CA LEU A 182 -21.15 -6.29 -25.67
C LEU A 182 -21.58 -5.99 -27.10
N LEU A 183 -21.05 -4.91 -27.70
CA LEU A 183 -21.30 -4.58 -29.10
C LEU A 183 -20.88 -5.71 -30.05
N SER A 184 -19.76 -6.37 -29.77
CA SER A 184 -19.30 -7.50 -30.57
C SER A 184 -20.25 -8.71 -30.47
N GLN A 185 -20.83 -8.93 -29.29
CA GLN A 185 -21.83 -10.01 -29.07
C GLN A 185 -23.16 -9.69 -29.75
N VAL A 186 -23.62 -8.44 -29.66
CA VAL A 186 -24.82 -7.96 -30.34
C VAL A 186 -24.69 -8.16 -31.86
N GLU A 187 -23.55 -7.81 -32.44
CA GLU A 187 -23.26 -7.99 -33.86
C GLU A 187 -23.24 -9.48 -34.24
N ALA A 188 -22.56 -10.32 -33.46
CA ALA A 188 -22.50 -11.77 -33.68
C ALA A 188 -23.88 -12.45 -33.62
N ALA A 189 -24.80 -11.90 -32.85
CA ALA A 189 -26.19 -12.35 -32.77
C ALA A 189 -27.09 -11.78 -33.89
N GLY A 190 -26.57 -10.91 -34.77
CA GLY A 190 -27.35 -10.23 -35.81
C GLY A 190 -28.38 -9.24 -35.25
N ALA A 191 -28.20 -8.76 -34.02
CA ALA A 191 -29.16 -7.95 -33.27
C ALA A 191 -28.82 -6.45 -33.26
N ALA A 192 -27.92 -5.98 -34.12
CA ALA A 192 -27.42 -4.60 -34.10
C ALA A 192 -28.49 -3.52 -34.25
N ALA A 193 -29.55 -3.79 -35.03
CA ALA A 193 -30.65 -2.85 -35.21
C ALA A 193 -31.58 -2.77 -33.98
N GLU A 194 -31.81 -3.91 -33.31
CA GLU A 194 -32.72 -4.05 -32.17
C GLU A 194 -32.12 -5.00 -31.10
N PRO A 195 -31.18 -4.51 -30.27
CA PRO A 195 -30.46 -5.32 -29.29
C PRO A 195 -31.28 -5.58 -28.02
N ILE A 196 -32.60 -5.78 -28.14
CA ILE A 196 -33.53 -5.94 -27.01
C ILE A 196 -33.16 -7.16 -26.16
N ALA A 197 -32.68 -8.23 -26.78
CA ALA A 197 -32.21 -9.42 -26.07
C ALA A 197 -31.04 -9.15 -25.12
N PHE A 198 -30.30 -8.06 -25.32
CA PHE A 198 -29.13 -7.65 -24.53
C PHE A 198 -29.45 -6.50 -23.56
N GLN A 199 -30.75 -6.18 -23.36
CA GLN A 199 -31.15 -5.05 -22.52
C GLN A 199 -30.58 -5.13 -21.09
N ALA A 200 -30.56 -6.33 -20.50
CA ALA A 200 -30.00 -6.53 -19.17
C ALA A 200 -28.52 -6.16 -19.09
N ASP A 201 -27.73 -6.53 -20.10
CA ASP A 201 -26.29 -6.21 -20.16
C ASP A 201 -26.07 -4.70 -20.32
N PHE A 202 -26.87 -4.05 -21.17
CA PHE A 202 -26.85 -2.59 -21.30
C PHE A 202 -27.22 -1.88 -19.99
N ASP A 203 -28.21 -2.39 -19.27
CA ASP A 203 -28.64 -1.84 -17.98
C ASP A 203 -27.57 -2.02 -16.89
N GLU A 204 -26.88 -3.17 -16.86
CA GLU A 204 -25.75 -3.41 -15.96
C GLU A 204 -24.63 -2.38 -16.19
N LEU A 205 -24.23 -2.18 -17.44
CA LEU A 205 -23.22 -1.18 -17.81
C LEU A 205 -23.69 0.24 -17.44
N ALA A 206 -24.97 0.55 -17.60
CA ALA A 206 -25.53 1.85 -17.21
C ALA A 206 -25.59 2.08 -15.69
N ILE A 207 -25.71 1.00 -14.90
CA ILE A 207 -25.62 1.04 -13.43
C ILE A 207 -24.17 1.27 -13.01
N PHE A 208 -23.22 0.57 -13.63
CA PHE A 208 -21.80 0.78 -13.38
C PHE A 208 -21.38 2.23 -13.70
N GLU A 209 -21.78 2.75 -14.87
CA GLU A 209 -21.50 4.15 -15.26
C GLU A 209 -22.12 5.18 -14.30
N ARG A 210 -23.26 4.85 -13.65
CA ARG A 210 -23.83 5.70 -12.58
C ARG A 210 -22.92 5.74 -11.35
N THR A 211 -22.32 4.61 -11.00
CA THR A 211 -21.41 4.50 -9.85
C THR A 211 -20.17 5.35 -10.10
N LEU A 212 -19.56 5.24 -11.29
CA LEU A 212 -18.42 6.07 -11.68
C LEU A 212 -18.76 7.57 -11.70
N LEU A 213 -19.95 7.94 -12.18
CA LEU A 213 -20.43 9.32 -12.10
C LEU A 213 -20.54 9.83 -10.66
N ALA A 214 -20.98 8.99 -9.71
CA ALA A 214 -21.07 9.36 -8.31
C ALA A 214 -19.68 9.50 -7.67
N GLU A 215 -18.77 8.57 -7.95
CA GLU A 215 -17.38 8.60 -7.46
C GLU A 215 -16.60 9.80 -7.99
N THR A 216 -16.75 10.10 -9.29
CA THR A 216 -16.20 11.32 -9.89
C THR A 216 -16.75 12.58 -9.20
N GLY A 217 -18.02 12.52 -8.76
CA GLY A 217 -18.61 13.59 -7.96
C GLY A 217 -17.93 13.77 -6.61
N THR A 218 -17.67 12.68 -5.89
CA THR A 218 -16.95 12.76 -4.62
C THR A 218 -15.51 13.25 -4.80
N ILE A 219 -14.85 12.92 -5.92
CA ILE A 219 -13.53 13.46 -6.25
C ILE A 219 -13.60 14.99 -6.45
N SER A 220 -14.63 15.49 -7.15
CA SER A 220 -14.87 16.94 -7.26
C SER A 220 -15.09 17.59 -5.89
N ASP A 221 -15.84 16.95 -4.99
CA ASP A 221 -16.09 17.49 -3.65
C ASP A 221 -14.80 17.57 -2.83
N LEU A 222 -13.97 16.50 -2.85
CA LEU A 222 -12.64 16.50 -2.21
C LEU A 222 -11.73 17.59 -2.78
N ALA A 223 -11.71 17.76 -4.11
CA ALA A 223 -10.92 18.80 -4.77
C ALA A 223 -11.37 20.20 -4.32
N GLY A 224 -12.69 20.40 -4.20
CA GLY A 224 -13.27 21.66 -3.74
C GLY A 224 -12.98 21.95 -2.26
N GLU A 225 -13.00 20.92 -1.40
CA GLU A 225 -12.61 21.04 0.01
C GLU A 225 -11.14 21.43 0.14
N GLU A 226 -10.24 20.76 -0.58
CA GLU A 226 -8.80 21.08 -0.59
C GLU A 226 -8.56 22.50 -1.12
N TRP A 227 -9.23 22.87 -2.22
CA TRP A 227 -9.13 24.20 -2.81
C TRP A 227 -9.60 25.29 -1.84
N GLY A 228 -10.74 25.10 -1.17
CA GLY A 228 -11.27 26.05 -0.20
C GLY A 228 -10.38 26.23 1.04
N LEU A 229 -9.70 25.18 1.49
CA LEU A 229 -8.72 25.26 2.58
C LEU A 229 -7.50 26.11 2.20
N LEU A 230 -7.06 26.04 0.95
CA LEU A 230 -5.93 26.81 0.43
C LEU A 230 -6.31 28.25 0.08
N GLU A 231 -7.48 28.49 -0.54
CA GLU A 231 -7.95 29.83 -0.90
C GLU A 231 -8.30 30.68 0.33
N GLY A 232 -8.78 30.06 1.41
CA GLY A 232 -9.12 30.76 2.66
C GLY A 232 -7.92 31.31 3.45
N ARG A 233 -6.68 31.06 2.99
CA ARG A 233 -5.44 31.55 3.63
C ARG A 233 -4.98 32.86 2.99
N ASP A 234 -4.18 33.63 3.72
CA ASP A 234 -3.60 34.86 3.19
C ASP A 234 -2.68 34.55 1.98
N PRO A 235 -2.88 35.19 0.81
CA PRO A 235 -2.04 34.99 -0.37
C PRO A 235 -0.54 35.21 -0.13
N GLU A 236 -0.17 36.07 0.83
CA GLU A 236 1.22 36.34 1.21
C GLU A 236 1.84 35.20 2.05
N GLU A 237 1.01 34.37 2.69
CA GLU A 237 1.42 33.22 3.51
C GLU A 237 1.45 31.89 2.74
N LEU A 238 0.96 31.87 1.49
CA LEU A 238 1.01 30.68 0.65
C LEU A 238 2.44 30.43 0.15
N THR A 239 2.86 29.17 0.21
CA THR A 239 4.09 28.70 -0.42
C THR A 239 3.91 28.60 -1.95
N ASP A 240 5.02 28.54 -2.69
CA ASP A 240 4.97 28.30 -4.15
C ASP A 240 4.31 26.96 -4.50
N ALA A 241 4.53 25.94 -3.67
CA ALA A 241 3.91 24.63 -3.82
C ALA A 241 2.38 24.69 -3.63
N GLU A 242 1.90 25.46 -2.65
CA GLU A 242 0.46 25.64 -2.41
C GLU A 242 -0.21 26.48 -3.52
N ARG A 243 0.47 27.52 -4.02
CA ARG A 243 0.00 28.28 -5.20
C ARG A 243 -0.09 27.39 -6.44
N MET A 244 0.89 26.52 -6.65
CA MET A 244 0.85 25.52 -7.72
C MET A 244 -0.34 24.58 -7.52
N ARG A 245 -0.50 24.03 -6.32
CA ARG A 245 -1.60 23.11 -5.99
C ARG A 245 -2.97 23.74 -6.25
N LEU A 246 -3.17 25.01 -5.88
CA LEU A 246 -4.38 25.76 -6.21
C LEU A 246 -4.68 25.78 -7.73
N ALA A 247 -3.66 26.03 -8.55
CA ALA A 247 -3.80 26.02 -10.00
C ALA A 247 -4.09 24.60 -10.54
N GLN A 248 -3.45 23.58 -9.98
CA GLN A 248 -3.70 22.18 -10.32
C GLN A 248 -5.16 21.79 -10.01
N LEU A 249 -5.66 22.10 -8.81
CA LEU A 249 -7.03 21.82 -8.38
C LEU A 249 -8.08 22.56 -9.23
N HIS A 250 -7.80 23.82 -9.60
CA HIS A 250 -8.67 24.58 -10.50
C HIS A 250 -8.77 23.93 -11.88
N ASN A 251 -7.65 23.55 -12.47
CA ASN A 251 -7.63 22.89 -13.77
C ASN A 251 -8.23 21.48 -13.71
N LEU A 252 -8.00 20.74 -12.62
CA LEU A 252 -8.59 19.44 -12.35
C LEU A 252 -10.12 19.52 -12.44
N ASP A 253 -10.76 20.46 -11.75
CA ASP A 253 -12.23 20.57 -11.73
C ASP A 253 -12.80 20.75 -13.14
N LEU A 254 -12.18 21.57 -13.99
CA LEU A 254 -12.64 21.77 -15.38
C LEU A 254 -12.74 20.45 -16.15
N TYR A 255 -11.76 19.55 -15.99
CA TYR A 255 -11.75 18.24 -16.62
C TYR A 255 -12.72 17.27 -15.94
N LEU A 256 -12.85 17.31 -14.62
CA LEU A 256 -13.84 16.51 -13.89
C LEU A 256 -15.27 16.86 -14.33
N GLN A 257 -15.63 18.14 -14.48
CA GLN A 257 -16.97 18.53 -14.95
C GLN A 257 -17.26 18.00 -16.36
N ARG A 258 -16.29 18.08 -17.29
CA ARG A 258 -16.44 17.54 -18.65
C ARG A 258 -16.56 16.02 -18.66
N SER A 259 -15.79 15.34 -17.80
CA SER A 259 -15.90 13.88 -17.65
C SER A 259 -17.29 13.48 -17.14
N ARG A 260 -17.82 14.16 -16.10
CA ARG A 260 -19.16 13.91 -15.54
C ARG A 260 -20.27 14.10 -16.58
N GLN A 261 -20.17 15.12 -17.44
CA GLN A 261 -21.11 15.29 -18.56
C GLN A 261 -21.07 14.09 -19.51
N SER A 262 -19.86 13.63 -19.86
CA SER A 262 -19.67 12.50 -20.78
C SER A 262 -20.11 11.16 -20.17
N LEU A 263 -19.85 10.91 -18.89
CA LEU A 263 -20.34 9.75 -18.14
C LEU A 263 -21.88 9.72 -18.10
N SER A 264 -22.50 10.87 -17.81
CA SER A 264 -23.96 11.01 -17.81
C SER A 264 -24.57 10.73 -19.20
N ASP A 265 -23.93 11.23 -20.26
CA ASP A 265 -24.34 10.96 -21.64
C ASP A 265 -24.17 9.48 -22.01
N ALA A 266 -23.02 8.87 -21.72
CA ALA A 266 -22.77 7.45 -21.96
C ALA A 266 -23.82 6.58 -21.28
N ARG A 267 -24.11 6.83 -20.00
CA ARG A 267 -25.18 6.15 -19.25
C ARG A 267 -26.55 6.30 -19.92
N ARG A 268 -26.92 7.51 -20.35
CA ARG A 268 -28.21 7.75 -21.04
C ARG A 268 -28.29 6.98 -22.35
N ARG A 269 -27.18 6.83 -23.08
CA ARG A 269 -27.11 6.06 -24.33
C ARG A 269 -27.20 4.56 -24.08
N LEU A 270 -26.52 4.04 -23.04
CA LEU A 270 -26.64 2.64 -22.62
C LEU A 270 -28.09 2.26 -22.31
N ARG A 271 -28.80 3.09 -21.53
CA ARG A 271 -30.24 2.89 -21.24
C ARG A 271 -31.17 2.93 -22.44
N ARG A 272 -30.71 3.49 -23.57
CA ARG A 272 -31.45 3.52 -24.83
C ARG A 272 -30.97 2.45 -25.81
N LEU A 273 -30.10 1.55 -25.35
CA LEU A 273 -29.44 0.51 -26.14
C LEU A 273 -28.61 1.08 -27.32
N GLU A 274 -28.18 2.34 -27.21
CA GLU A 274 -27.39 3.03 -28.24
C GLU A 274 -25.88 2.78 -28.05
N GLY A 275 -25.45 1.52 -28.14
CA GLY A 275 -24.13 1.09 -27.70
C GLY A 275 -22.94 1.79 -28.38
N ASP A 276 -22.97 2.02 -29.69
CA ASP A 276 -21.89 2.75 -30.40
C ASP A 276 -21.72 4.18 -29.88
N ARG A 277 -22.86 4.85 -29.61
CA ARG A 277 -22.87 6.21 -29.08
C ARG A 277 -22.43 6.22 -27.61
N ALA A 278 -22.81 5.20 -26.85
CA ALA A 278 -22.34 5.00 -25.49
C ALA A 278 -20.81 4.80 -25.45
N HIS A 279 -20.25 3.92 -26.27
CA HIS A 279 -18.80 3.69 -26.34
C HIS A 279 -18.04 4.98 -26.65
N ARG A 280 -18.48 5.76 -27.66
CA ARG A 280 -17.84 7.04 -27.98
C ARG A 280 -17.88 8.03 -26.81
N ARG A 281 -18.97 8.06 -26.04
CA ARG A 281 -19.06 8.94 -24.85
C ARG A 281 -18.22 8.43 -23.69
N ALA A 282 -18.14 7.11 -23.49
CA ALA A 282 -17.26 6.50 -22.51
C ALA A 282 -15.77 6.78 -22.82
N ASP A 283 -15.38 6.78 -24.10
CA ASP A 283 -14.03 7.18 -24.55
C ASP A 283 -13.71 8.65 -24.22
N VAL A 284 -14.65 9.56 -24.48
CA VAL A 284 -14.48 10.97 -24.14
C VAL A 284 -14.36 11.15 -22.62
N ALA A 285 -15.21 10.48 -21.83
CA ALA A 285 -15.11 10.51 -20.38
C ALA A 285 -13.74 10.03 -19.89
N LEU A 286 -13.23 8.92 -20.42
CA LEU A 286 -11.90 8.39 -20.08
C LEU A 286 -10.78 9.38 -20.43
N ALA A 287 -10.86 10.05 -21.58
CA ALA A 287 -9.87 11.04 -21.98
C ALA A 287 -9.87 12.26 -21.04
N GLU A 288 -11.04 12.76 -20.64
CA GLU A 288 -11.15 13.87 -19.70
C GLU A 288 -10.67 13.50 -18.29
N LEU A 289 -10.99 12.29 -17.80
CA LEU A 289 -10.46 11.79 -16.51
C LEU A 289 -8.93 11.72 -16.49
N LYS A 290 -8.31 11.26 -17.59
CA LYS A 290 -6.85 11.24 -17.72
C LYS A 290 -6.25 12.64 -17.72
N ARG A 291 -6.86 13.59 -18.44
CA ARG A 291 -6.41 15.00 -18.41
C ARG A 291 -6.55 15.63 -17.04
N ALA A 292 -7.62 15.30 -16.31
CA ALA A 292 -7.79 15.64 -14.90
C ALA A 292 -6.59 15.13 -14.08
N ARG A 293 -6.21 13.86 -14.25
CA ARG A 293 -5.07 13.27 -13.53
C ARG A 293 -3.73 13.91 -13.88
N GLU A 294 -3.54 14.27 -15.15
CA GLU A 294 -2.35 14.97 -15.63
C GLU A 294 -2.16 16.34 -14.96
N GLN A 295 -3.23 17.01 -14.51
CA GLN A 295 -3.11 18.29 -13.80
C GLN A 295 -2.44 18.14 -12.45
N LEU A 296 -2.46 16.95 -11.86
CA LEU A 296 -1.92 16.67 -10.53
C LEU A 296 -0.49 16.13 -10.57
N LEU A 297 0.12 16.07 -11.76
CA LEU A 297 1.52 15.68 -11.89
C LEU A 297 2.44 16.84 -11.50
N ASP A 298 3.54 16.51 -10.84
CA ASP A 298 4.59 17.49 -10.57
C ASP A 298 5.27 17.93 -11.88
N PRO A 299 5.37 19.23 -12.16
CA PRO A 299 5.95 19.72 -13.42
C PRO A 299 7.46 19.47 -13.55
N VAL A 300 8.14 18.99 -12.49
CA VAL A 300 9.61 18.81 -12.45
C VAL A 300 10.05 17.38 -12.83
N THR A 301 9.12 16.44 -13.05
CA THR A 301 9.44 15.03 -13.35
C THR A 301 9.33 14.63 -14.83
N VAL A 302 9.38 15.57 -15.77
CA VAL A 302 9.41 15.29 -17.22
C VAL A 302 10.82 15.38 -17.78
#